data_AF-A0A818R713-F1
#
_entry.id   AF-A0A818R713-F1
#
_cell.length_a   1.000
_cell.length_b   1.000
_cell.length_c   1.000
_cell.angle_alpha   90.00
_cell.angle_beta   90.00
_cell.angle_gamma   90.00
#
_symmetry.space_group_name_H-M   'P 1'
#
loop_
_entity.id
_entity.type
_entity.pdbx_description
1 polymer ?
#
loop_
_entity_poly.entity_id
_entity_poly.type
_entity_poly.pdbx_seq_one_letter_code
_entity_poly.pdbx_strand_id
1 'polypeptide(L)'
;MGAPLAPIIADVFMTNLETTLMDDLINAGVSEWHQYVDDTFVLVNSITCIDNILSILNNFRPSITFTYKVEDGDRLEFLDVFITRSTECQSLGTTIYHKPAYTDLLRGMS
;
A
#
# COMPACT_ATOMS: atom_id res chain seq x y z
N MET A 1 -11.61 -1.45 -18.49
CA MET A 1 -10.38 -0.67 -18.26
C MET A 1 -10.76 0.79 -18.40
N GLY A 2 -10.63 1.54 -17.31
CA GLY A 2 -11.26 2.84 -17.09
C GLY A 2 -10.76 3.95 -18.00
N ALA A 3 -11.31 5.15 -17.79
CA ALA A 3 -10.90 6.36 -18.52
C ALA A 3 -9.38 6.55 -18.40
N PRO A 4 -8.67 6.86 -19.50
CA PRO A 4 -7.20 6.95 -19.53
C PRO A 4 -6.62 8.01 -18.59
N LEU A 5 -7.46 8.93 -18.10
CA LEU A 5 -7.09 10.02 -17.19
C LEU A 5 -7.14 9.61 -15.71
N ALA A 6 -7.83 8.53 -15.36
CA ALA A 6 -8.03 8.17 -13.95
C ALA A 6 -6.72 7.92 -13.18
N PRO A 7 -5.72 7.19 -13.72
CA PRO A 7 -4.44 6.98 -13.03
C PRO A 7 -3.68 8.29 -12.81
N ILE A 8 -3.72 9.21 -13.77
CA ILE A 8 -3.04 10.51 -13.67
C ILE A 8 -3.69 11.35 -12.56
N ILE A 9 -5.02 11.34 -12.47
CA ILE A 9 -5.74 12.07 -11.41
C ILE A 9 -5.43 11.48 -10.04
N ALA A 10 -5.39 10.15 -9.92
CA ALA A 10 -5.01 9.46 -8.69
C ALA A 10 -3.59 9.84 -8.26
N ASP A 11 -2.64 9.82 -9.19
CA ASP A 11 -1.24 10.16 -8.93
C ASP A 11 -1.06 11.61 -8.45
N VAL A 12 -1.74 12.57 -9.10
CA VAL A 12 -1.74 13.98 -8.68
C VAL A 12 -2.36 14.14 -7.29
N PHE A 13 -3.46 13.43 -7.00
CA PHE A 13 -4.11 13.48 -5.70
C PHE A 13 -3.20 12.94 -4.59
N MET A 14 -2.58 11.79 -4.82
CA MET A 14 -1.70 11.15 -3.85
C MET A 14 -0.42 11.97 -3.62
N THR A 15 0.17 12.55 -4.67
CA THR A 15 1.29 13.49 -4.54
C THR A 15 0.92 14.70 -3.67
N ASN A 16 -0.28 15.26 -3.85
CA ASN A 16 -0.76 16.37 -3.02
C ASN A 16 -1.00 15.96 -1.56
N LEU A 17 -1.49 14.73 -1.33
CA LEU A 17 -1.66 14.17 0.01
C LEU A 17 -0.30 14.02 0.70
N GLU A 18 0.67 13.41 0.04
CA GLU A 18 2.03 13.22 0.56
C GLU A 18 2.66 14.57 0.92
N THR A 19 2.67 15.52 -0.01
CA THR A 19 3.25 16.85 0.24
C THR A 19 2.59 17.62 1.37
N THR A 20 1.31 17.34 1.67
CA THR A 20 0.58 18.02 2.74
C THR A 20 0.72 17.32 4.10
N LEU A 21 0.74 15.99 4.13
CA LEU A 21 0.60 15.20 5.36
C LEU A 21 1.87 14.45 5.76
N MET A 22 2.92 14.40 4.93
CA MET A 22 4.09 13.57 5.21
C MET A 22 4.71 13.86 6.58
N ASP A 23 4.82 15.14 6.97
CA ASP A 23 5.35 15.53 8.28
C ASP A 23 4.49 14.99 9.43
N ASP A 24 3.15 15.10 9.31
CA ASP A 24 2.20 14.57 10.31
C ASP A 24 2.24 13.04 10.37
N LEU A 25 2.38 12.37 9.22
CA LEU A 25 2.48 10.91 9.12
C LEU A 25 3.77 10.39 9.75
N ILE A 26 4.90 11.05 9.50
CA ILE A 26 6.20 10.73 10.13
C ILE A 26 6.07 10.90 11.65
N ASN A 27 5.49 12.02 12.11
CA ASN A 27 5.25 12.25 13.54
C ASN A 27 4.30 11.22 14.17
N ALA A 28 3.35 10.69 13.39
CA ALA A 28 2.45 9.63 13.82
C ALA A 28 3.11 8.24 13.86
N GLY A 29 4.32 8.07 13.32
CA GLY A 29 5.10 6.84 13.40
C GLY A 29 5.28 6.09 12.09
N VAL A 30 5.06 6.73 10.93
CA VAL A 30 5.50 6.20 9.62
C VAL A 30 7.01 6.31 9.51
N SER A 31 7.68 5.21 9.15
CA SER A 31 9.13 5.17 8.91
C SER A 31 9.48 5.20 7.43
N GLU A 32 8.74 4.48 6.60
CA GLU A 32 8.89 4.47 5.14
C GLU A 32 7.53 4.57 4.47
N TRP A 33 7.46 5.26 3.34
CA TRP A 33 6.24 5.43 2.55
C TRP A 33 6.53 5.26 1.06
N HIS A 34 5.86 4.30 0.44
CA HIS A 34 6.02 3.99 -0.98
C HIS A 34 4.65 3.93 -1.66
N GLN A 35 4.47 4.71 -2.73
CA GLN A 35 3.21 4.81 -3.47
C GLN A 35 3.28 4.04 -4.80
N TYR A 36 2.19 3.38 -5.16
CA TYR A 36 1.90 2.87 -6.50
C TYR A 36 0.50 3.34 -6.93
N VAL A 37 0.43 4.39 -7.74
CA VAL A 37 -0.83 5.04 -8.14
C VAL A 37 -1.67 5.39 -6.91
N ASP A 38 -2.76 4.68 -6.61
CA ASP A 38 -3.64 4.89 -5.46
C ASP A 38 -3.33 3.99 -4.26
N ASP A 39 -2.52 2.94 -4.42
CA ASP A 39 -2.11 2.04 -3.34
C ASP A 39 -0.81 2.50 -2.68
N THR A 40 -0.69 2.32 -1.36
CA THR A 40 0.54 2.65 -0.62
C THR A 40 1.04 1.48 0.21
N PHE A 41 2.35 1.30 0.22
CA PHE A 41 3.07 0.40 1.10
C PHE A 41 3.82 1.23 2.13
N VAL A 42 3.55 0.97 3.41
CA VAL A 42 3.98 1.83 4.51
C VAL A 42 4.63 0.96 5.58
N LEU A 43 5.82 1.36 6.03
CA LEU A 43 6.41 0.81 7.24
C LEU A 43 6.07 1.72 8.42
N VAL A 44 5.69 1.12 9.53
CA VAL A 44 5.31 1.82 10.75
C VAL A 44 6.13 1.32 11.93
N ASN A 45 6.41 2.22 12.86
CA ASN A 45 7.20 1.90 14.06
C ASN A 45 6.47 0.94 15.01
N SER A 46 5.13 0.98 15.02
CA SER A 46 4.28 0.14 15.88
C SER A 46 2.89 -0.04 15.27
N ILE A 47 2.29 -1.21 15.49
CA ILE A 47 0.91 -1.51 15.09
C ILE A 47 -0.11 -0.57 15.77
N THR A 48 0.21 -0.06 16.96
CA THR A 48 -0.65 0.87 17.71
C THR A 48 -0.77 2.24 17.05
N CYS A 49 0.14 2.60 16.15
CA CYS A 49 0.11 3.87 15.43
C CYS A 49 -0.86 3.86 14.24
N ILE A 50 -1.26 2.68 13.77
CA ILE A 50 -2.01 2.52 12.51
C ILE A 50 -3.35 3.26 12.56
N ASP A 51 -4.10 3.17 13.66
CA ASP A 51 -5.40 3.85 13.76
C ASP A 51 -5.27 5.37 13.74
N ASN A 52 -4.19 5.91 14.31
CA ASN A 52 -3.90 7.34 14.25
C ASN A 52 -3.52 7.79 12.83
N ILE A 53 -2.65 7.03 12.17
CA ILE A 53 -2.29 7.24 10.76
C ILE A 53 -3.53 7.21 9.88
N LEU A 54 -4.39 6.20 10.06
CA LEU A 54 -5.63 6.06 9.31
C LEU A 54 -6.58 7.24 9.54
N SER A 55 -6.65 7.75 10.77
CA SER A 55 -7.43 8.95 11.10
C SER A 55 -6.90 10.18 10.37
N ILE A 56 -5.59 10.41 10.36
CA ILE A 56 -4.96 11.54 9.62
C ILE A 56 -5.32 11.47 8.13
N LEU A 57 -5.15 10.30 7.52
CA LEU A 57 -5.45 10.08 6.10
C LEU A 57 -6.93 10.32 5.78
N ASN A 58 -7.85 9.78 6.58
CA ASN A 58 -9.29 9.92 6.37
C ASN A 58 -9.82 11.33 6.66
N ASN A 59 -9.11 12.12 7.46
CA ASN A 59 -9.47 13.53 7.71
C ASN A 59 -9.04 14.47 6.57
N PHE A 60 -8.17 14.03 5.65
CA PHE A 60 -7.72 14.86 4.54
C PHE A 60 -8.85 15.25 3.59
N ARG A 61 -9.75 14.30 3.29
CA ARG A 61 -10.83 14.51 2.32
C ARG A 61 -12.05 13.64 2.66
N PRO A 62 -13.23 14.23 2.95
CA PRO A 62 -14.43 13.46 3.29
C PRO A 62 -14.94 12.52 2.18
N SER A 63 -14.56 12.78 0.93
CA SER A 63 -15.00 12.01 -0.24
C SER A 63 -14.16 10.76 -0.49
N ILE A 64 -13.08 10.54 0.26
CA ILE A 64 -12.14 9.44 0.09
C ILE A 64 -11.98 8.74 1.43
N THR A 65 -11.98 7.42 1.42
CA THR A 65 -11.77 6.60 2.61
C THR A 65 -10.62 5.66 2.35
N PHE A 66 -9.55 5.85 3.12
CA PHE A 66 -8.41 4.96 3.19
C PHE A 66 -8.75 3.75 4.05
N THR A 67 -8.17 2.61 3.67
CA THR A 67 -8.22 1.35 4.40
C THR A 67 -6.83 0.75 4.42
N TYR A 68 -6.54 -0.13 5.38
CA TYR A 68 -5.24 -0.79 5.46
C TYR A 68 -5.39 -2.30 5.54
N LYS A 69 -4.31 -2.99 5.19
CA LYS A 69 -4.05 -4.39 5.57
C LYS A 69 -2.75 -4.42 6.35
N VAL A 70 -2.71 -5.21 7.41
CA VAL A 70 -1.48 -5.49 8.17
C VAL A 70 -0.91 -6.79 7.68
N GLU A 71 0.41 -6.93 7.76
CA GLU A 71 1.07 -8.21 7.51
C GLU A 71 0.53 -9.31 8.44
N ASP A 72 0.41 -10.53 7.91
CA ASP A 72 0.05 -11.73 8.66
C ASP A 72 1.12 -12.80 8.42
N GLY A 73 1.68 -13.36 9.50
CA GLY A 73 2.73 -14.38 9.41
C GLY A 73 3.94 -13.97 8.56
N ASP A 74 4.45 -12.75 8.74
CA ASP A 74 5.54 -12.13 7.96
C ASP A 74 5.25 -11.96 6.45
N ARG A 75 3.96 -11.96 6.07
CA ARG A 75 3.52 -11.79 4.68
C ARG A 75 2.52 -10.66 4.56
N LEU A 76 2.70 -9.82 3.55
CA LEU A 76 1.76 -8.78 3.17
C LEU A 76 1.40 -8.92 1.69
N GLU A 77 0.10 -8.91 1.40
CA GLU A 77 -0.40 -8.78 0.03
C GLU A 77 -0.29 -7.31 -0.40
N PHE A 78 0.43 -7.05 -1.48
CA PHE A 78 0.51 -5.72 -2.10
C PHE A 78 0.39 -5.87 -3.62
N LEU A 79 -0.62 -5.25 -4.23
CA LEU A 79 -0.96 -5.40 -5.64
C LEU A 79 -1.17 -6.88 -6.03
N ASP A 80 -0.32 -7.41 -6.93
CA ASP A 80 -0.29 -8.81 -7.37
C ASP A 80 1.01 -9.51 -6.87
N VAL A 81 1.58 -9.05 -5.75
CA VAL A 81 2.74 -9.67 -5.08
C VAL A 81 2.52 -9.88 -3.58
N PHE A 82 3.16 -10.91 -3.03
CA PHE A 82 3.41 -11.08 -1.61
C PHE A 82 4.76 -10.48 -1.25
N ILE A 83 4.77 -9.59 -0.28
CA ILE A 83 5.98 -9.10 0.37
C ILE A 83 6.19 -9.98 1.61
N THR A 84 7.31 -10.68 1.67
CA THR A 84 7.70 -11.53 2.80
C THR A 84 8.82 -10.87 3.57
N ARG A 85 8.70 -10.74 4.89
CA ARG A 85 9.80 -10.28 5.73
C ARG A 85 10.69 -11.48 6.11
N SER A 86 11.97 -11.41 5.74
CA SER A 86 12.96 -12.39 6.22
C SER A 86 13.62 -11.88 7.50
N THR A 87 13.24 -12.47 8.63
CA THR A 87 13.84 -12.19 9.95
C THR A 87 15.31 -12.62 10.04
N GLU A 88 15.75 -13.56 9.20
CA GLU A 88 17.13 -14.07 9.19
C GLU A 88 18.14 -13.12 8.53
N CYS A 89 17.70 -12.30 7.58
CA CYS A 89 18.59 -11.41 6.80
C CYS A 89 18.25 -9.92 6.91
N GLN A 90 17.29 -9.54 7.76
CA GLN A 90 16.74 -8.17 7.85
C GLN A 90 16.39 -7.59 6.46
N SER A 91 15.84 -8.43 5.58
CA SER A 91 15.55 -8.06 4.20
C SER A 91 14.09 -8.37 3.83
N LEU A 92 13.55 -7.59 2.89
CA LEU A 92 12.24 -7.84 2.29
C LEU A 92 12.43 -8.72 1.05
N GLY A 93 11.77 -9.87 1.04
CA GLY A 93 11.59 -10.71 -0.15
C GLY A 93 10.26 -10.41 -0.83
N THR A 94 10.18 -10.60 -2.14
CA THR A 94 8.92 -10.49 -2.91
C THR A 94 8.65 -11.78 -3.67
N THR A 95 7.40 -12.22 -3.69
CA THR A 95 6.91 -13.38 -4.46
C THR A 95 5.65 -12.98 -5.21
N ILE A 96 5.39 -13.56 -6.38
CA ILE A 96 4.16 -13.26 -7.14
C ILE A 96 2.94 -13.79 -6.39
N TYR A 97 1.90 -12.96 -6.26
CA TYR A 97 0.62 -13.32 -5.67
C TYR A 97 -0.44 -13.51 -6.74
N HIS A 98 -1.11 -14.66 -6.71
CA HIS A 98 -2.27 -14.95 -7.54
C HIS A 98 -3.53 -14.86 -6.67
N LYS A 99 -4.42 -13.91 -7.00
CA LYS A 99 -5.72 -13.76 -6.32
C LYS A 99 -6.51 -15.09 -6.37
N PRO A 100 -7.41 -15.38 -5.40
CA PRO A 100 -8.20 -16.62 -5.40
C PRO A 100 -9.06 -16.83 -6.66
N ALA A 101 -9.38 -15.76 -7.38
CA ALA A 101 -10.09 -15.78 -8.65
C ALA A 101 -9.18 -15.97 -9.88
N TYR A 102 -7.89 -16.26 -9.67
CA TYR A 102 -6.93 -16.48 -10.75
C TYR A 102 -7.21 -17.83 -11.45
N THR A 103 -7.85 -17.76 -12.62
CA THR A 103 -7.88 -18.87 -13.58
C THR A 103 -6.64 -18.80 -14.47
N ASP A 104 -5.85 -19.87 -14.44
CA ASP A 104 -4.62 -20.16 -15.19
C ASP A 104 -4.83 -20.25 -16.73
N LEU A 105 -5.56 -19.30 -17.32
CA LEU A 105 -6.02 -19.33 -18.71
C LEU A 105 -4.92 -19.01 -19.74
N LEU A 106 -3.67 -18.82 -19.32
CA LEU A 106 -2.53 -18.58 -20.20
C LEU A 106 -1.36 -19.54 -19.97
N ARG A 107 -1.64 -20.79 -19.58
CA ARG A 107 -0.69 -21.89 -19.81
C ARG A 107 -1.10 -22.69 -21.05
N GLY A 108 -1.12 -22.00 -22.19
CA GLY A 108 -1.30 -22.58 -23.50
C GLY A 108 -0.28 -21.98 -24.46
N MET A 109 0.67 -22.83 -24.87
CA MET A 109 1.61 -22.71 -26.00
C MET A 109 3.09 -22.41 -25.66
N SER A 110 3.87 -23.45 -25.97
CA SER A 110 5.34 -23.67 -26.08
C SER A 110 6.20 -23.52 -24.83
#